data_AF-A0A9E2UIV0-F1
#
_entry.id   AF-A0A9E2UIV0-F1
#
_cell.length_a   1.000
_cell.length_b   1.000
_cell.length_c   1.000
_cell.angle_alpha   90.00
_cell.angle_beta   90.00
_cell.angle_gamma   90.00
#
_symmetry.space_group_name_H-M   'P 1'
#
loop_
_entity.id
_entity.type
_entity.pdbx_description
1 polymer ?
#
loop_
_entity_poly.entity_id
_entity_poly.type
_entity_poly.pdbx_seq_one_letter_code
_entity_poly.pdbx_strand_id
1 'polypeptide(L)'
;MSGPQIIRTPSGEELVVLPRAEYEALLERAAHDAEDADDVAMYDARKAELAAGGAVLPPEVSAAILRGDSRLKAIRNWRGLTQMYLEFKTDIGQGYLSDLENGRR
;
A
#
# COMPACT_ATOMS: atom_id res chain seq x y z
N MET A 1 -34.22 -17.42 6.53
CA MET A 1 -33.74 -18.13 5.33
C MET A 1 -33.67 -19.60 5.70
N SER A 2 -34.24 -20.49 4.89
CA SER A 2 -33.97 -21.93 5.05
C SER A 2 -32.48 -22.16 4.80
N GLY A 3 -31.83 -23.00 5.61
CA GLY A 3 -30.44 -23.40 5.36
C GLY A 3 -30.29 -24.03 3.97
N PRO A 4 -29.07 -24.05 3.42
CA PRO A 4 -28.83 -24.60 2.10
C PRO A 4 -29.15 -26.10 2.08
N GLN A 5 -29.65 -26.59 0.94
CA GLN A 5 -29.89 -28.01 0.77
C GLN A 5 -28.55 -28.75 0.70
N ILE A 6 -28.42 -29.84 1.45
CA ILE A 6 -27.25 -30.72 1.45
C ILE A 6 -27.64 -32.06 0.82
N ILE A 7 -26.87 -32.51 -0.17
CA ILE A 7 -27.03 -33.79 -0.86
C ILE A 7 -25.81 -34.66 -0.52
N ARG A 8 -26.04 -35.93 -0.14
CA ARG A 8 -24.98 -36.91 0.05
C ARG A 8 -24.84 -37.79 -1.19
N THR A 9 -23.64 -37.85 -1.76
CA THR A 9 -23.36 -38.73 -2.91
C THR A 9 -23.19 -40.19 -2.44
N PRO A 10 -23.34 -41.18 -3.34
CA PRO A 10 -23.05 -42.59 -3.01
C PRO A 10 -21.61 -42.84 -2.58
N SER A 11 -20.67 -41.99 -3.00
CA SER A 11 -19.26 -41.98 -2.57
C SER A 11 -19.06 -41.35 -1.18
N GLY A 12 -20.10 -40.74 -0.58
CA GLY A 12 -20.08 -40.15 0.76
C GLY A 12 -19.75 -38.66 0.80
N GLU A 13 -19.65 -37.98 -0.34
CA GLU A 13 -19.39 -36.54 -0.40
C GLU A 13 -20.67 -35.74 -0.07
N GLU A 14 -20.51 -34.57 0.54
CA GLU A 14 -21.61 -33.65 0.79
C GLU A 14 -21.56 -32.49 -0.22
N LEU A 15 -22.62 -32.36 -1.00
CA LEU A 15 -22.82 -31.26 -1.95
C LEU A 15 -23.81 -30.27 -1.36
N VAL A 16 -23.49 -28.98 -1.46
CA VAL A 16 -24.35 -27.89 -1.00
C VAL A 16 -24.98 -27.22 -2.23
N VAL A 17 -26.31 -27.17 -2.28
CA VAL A 17 -27.05 -26.50 -3.35
C VAL A 17 -27.42 -25.09 -2.90
N LEU A 18 -26.94 -24.11 -3.66
CA LEU A 18 -27.14 -22.68 -3.41
C LEU A 18 -27.79 -22.02 -4.62
N PRO A 19 -28.62 -20.99 -4.43
CA PRO A 19 -28.97 -20.07 -5.50
C PRO A 19 -27.69 -19.50 -6.13
N ARG A 20 -27.68 -19.36 -7.47
CA ARG A 20 -26.52 -18.86 -8.21
C ARG A 20 -26.00 -17.53 -7.67
N ALA A 21 -26.90 -16.59 -7.36
CA ALA A 21 -26.53 -15.29 -6.81
C ALA A 21 -25.81 -15.39 -5.45
N GLU A 22 -26.18 -16.35 -4.59
CA GLU A 22 -25.49 -16.57 -3.31
C GLU A 22 -24.10 -17.17 -3.51
N TYR A 23 -23.96 -18.09 -4.48
CA TYR A 23 -22.66 -18.65 -4.86
C TYR A 23 -21.72 -17.57 -5.44
N GLU A 24 -22.22 -16.72 -6.34
CA GLU A 24 -21.43 -15.62 -6.91
C GLU A 24 -21.01 -14.62 -5.81
N ALA A 25 -21.89 -14.30 -4.86
CA ALA A 25 -21.54 -13.46 -3.72
C ALA A 25 -20.53 -14.12 -2.75
N LEU A 26 -20.51 -15.45 -2.65
CA LEU A 26 -19.46 -16.17 -1.89
C LEU A 26 -18.12 -16.11 -2.61
N LEU A 27 -18.10 -16.26 -3.94
CA LEU A 27 -16.87 -16.14 -4.74
C LEU A 27 -16.27 -14.74 -4.64
N GLU A 28 -17.09 -13.69 -4.72
CA GLU A 28 -16.65 -12.30 -4.58
C GLU A 28 -16.03 -12.05 -3.20
N ARG A 29 -16.70 -12.47 -2.12
CA ARG A 29 -16.15 -12.36 -0.77
C ARG A 29 -14.85 -13.13 -0.59
N ALA A 30 -14.77 -14.37 -1.08
CA ALA A 30 -13.56 -15.17 -0.99
C ALA A 30 -12.39 -14.55 -1.76
N ALA A 31 -12.65 -13.83 -2.86
CA ALA A 31 -11.63 -13.09 -3.58
C ALA A 31 -11.09 -11.90 -2.76
N HIS A 32 -11.95 -11.23 -2.01
CA HIS A 32 -11.57 -10.12 -1.12
C HIS A 32 -10.88 -10.58 0.17
N ASP A 33 -11.29 -11.71 0.76
CA ASP A 33 -10.72 -12.20 2.03
C ASP A 33 -9.20 -12.42 1.95
N ALA A 34 -8.69 -12.83 0.78
CA ALA A 34 -7.25 -12.99 0.56
C ALA A 34 -6.51 -11.64 0.47
N GLU A 35 -7.09 -10.67 -0.24
CA GLU A 35 -6.57 -9.30 -0.35
C GLU A 35 -6.54 -8.61 1.03
N ASP A 36 -7.63 -8.74 1.79
CA ASP A 36 -7.76 -8.18 3.14
C ASP A 36 -6.72 -8.77 4.11
N ALA A 37 -6.45 -10.09 4.02
CA ALA A 37 -5.46 -10.74 4.87
C ALA A 37 -4.04 -10.23 4.60
N ASP A 38 -3.67 -10.04 3.33
CA ASP A 38 -2.37 -9.50 2.94
C ASP A 38 -2.21 -8.04 3.38
N ASP A 39 -3.26 -7.23 3.27
CA ASP A 39 -3.29 -5.84 3.73
C ASP A 39 -3.10 -5.73 5.25
N VAL A 40 -3.80 -6.57 6.02
CA VAL A 40 -3.65 -6.65 7.48
C VAL A 40 -2.22 -7.06 7.85
N ALA A 41 -1.68 -8.09 7.20
CA ALA A 41 -0.31 -8.53 7.46
C ALA A 41 0.73 -7.44 7.16
N MET A 42 0.54 -6.70 6.06
CA MET A 42 1.40 -5.57 5.71
C MET A 42 1.31 -4.46 6.77
N TYR A 43 0.10 -4.09 7.19
CA TYR A 43 -0.12 -3.07 8.21
C TYR A 43 0.56 -3.47 9.54
N ASP A 44 0.33 -4.69 10.01
CA ASP A 44 0.89 -5.19 11.27
C ASP A 44 2.42 -5.19 11.24
N ALA A 45 3.04 -5.63 10.13
CA ALA A 45 4.48 -5.58 9.95
C ALA A 45 5.03 -4.15 10.05
N ARG A 46 4.41 -3.19 9.34
CA ARG A 46 4.83 -1.76 9.38
C ARG A 46 4.63 -1.15 10.77
N LYS A 47 3.57 -1.53 11.49
CA LYS A 47 3.31 -1.07 12.87
C LYS A 47 4.34 -1.63 13.86
N ALA A 48 4.75 -2.88 13.69
CA ALA A 48 5.80 -3.49 14.50
C ALA A 48 7.16 -2.79 14.26
N GLU A 49 7.52 -2.53 13.00
CA GLU A 49 8.73 -1.77 12.63
C GLU A 49 8.74 -0.36 13.26
N LEU A 50 7.59 0.32 13.23
CA LEU A 50 7.42 1.64 13.84
C LEU A 50 7.63 1.58 15.37
N ALA A 51 7.02 0.59 16.04
CA ALA A 51 7.15 0.40 17.48
C ALA A 51 8.59 0.05 17.90
N ALA A 52 9.34 -0.62 17.02
CA ALA A 52 10.76 -0.94 17.22
C ALA A 52 11.70 0.28 17.04
N GLY A 53 11.16 1.48 16.73
CA GLY A 53 11.96 2.69 16.54
C GLY A 53 12.57 2.82 15.15
N GLY A 54 11.93 2.23 14.12
CA GLY A 54 12.33 2.42 12.73
C GLY A 54 12.42 3.90 12.34
N ALA A 55 13.21 4.22 11.31
CA ALA A 55 13.37 5.60 10.85
C ALA A 55 12.05 6.15 10.29
N VAL A 56 11.42 7.08 11.01
CA VAL A 56 10.18 7.73 10.60
C VAL A 56 10.47 9.07 9.95
N LEU A 57 9.95 9.27 8.74
CA LEU A 57 9.92 10.60 8.12
C LEU A 57 8.85 11.46 8.80
N PRO A 58 9.08 12.78 8.96
CA PRO A 58 8.05 13.70 9.43
C PRO A 58 6.74 13.52 8.64
N PRO A 59 5.56 13.64 9.27
CA PRO A 59 4.27 13.44 8.60
C PRO A 59 4.11 14.26 7.32
N GLU A 60 4.63 15.48 7.29
CA GLU A 60 4.56 16.37 6.14
C GLU A 60 5.39 15.86 4.95
N VAL A 61 6.55 15.25 5.22
CA VAL A 61 7.40 14.63 4.20
C VAL A 61 6.69 13.40 3.63
N SER A 62 6.15 12.55 4.50
CA SER A 62 5.39 11.36 4.08
C SER A 62 4.18 11.74 3.24
N ALA A 63 3.42 12.77 3.65
CA ALA A 63 2.27 13.25 2.92
C ALA A 63 2.64 13.85 1.55
N ALA A 64 3.79 14.54 1.44
CA ALA A 64 4.28 15.04 0.16
C ALA A 64 4.65 13.91 -0.80
N ILE A 65 5.32 12.86 -0.30
CA ILE A 65 5.66 11.67 -1.09
C ILE A 65 4.40 10.98 -1.60
N LEU A 66 3.39 10.81 -0.74
CA LEU A 66 2.10 10.23 -1.13
C LEU A 66 1.34 11.05 -2.17
N ARG A 67 1.59 12.36 -2.27
CA ARG A 67 1.06 13.22 -3.34
C ARG A 67 1.88 13.19 -4.63
N GLY A 68 2.96 12.42 -4.67
CA GLY A 68 3.80 12.23 -5.85
C GLY A 68 5.09 13.05 -5.88
N ASP A 69 5.45 13.76 -4.81
CA ASP A 69 6.79 14.35 -4.74
C ASP A 69 7.84 13.25 -4.55
N SER A 70 8.97 13.37 -5.25
CA SER A 70 10.12 12.52 -4.94
C SER A 70 10.60 12.76 -3.50
N ARG A 71 11.20 11.75 -2.88
CA ARG A 71 11.72 11.84 -1.51
C ARG A 71 12.70 13.02 -1.35
N LEU A 72 13.55 13.26 -2.34
CA LEU A 72 14.48 14.39 -2.35
C LEU A 72 13.75 15.73 -2.30
N LYS A 73 12.78 15.93 -3.18
CA LYS A 73 11.97 17.14 -3.26
C LYS A 73 11.16 17.37 -1.98
N ALA A 74 10.52 16.32 -1.47
CA ALA A 74 9.72 16.36 -0.24
C ALA A 74 10.57 16.80 0.96
N ILE A 75 11.75 16.20 1.15
CA ILE A 75 12.67 16.57 2.24
C ILE A 75 13.21 17.98 2.05
N ARG A 76 13.61 18.36 0.83
CA ARG A 76 14.12 19.69 0.52
C ARG A 76 13.09 20.78 0.84
N ASN A 77 11.85 20.59 0.39
CA ASN A 77 10.74 21.52 0.64
C ASN A 77 10.40 21.58 2.13
N TRP A 78 10.36 20.45 2.83
CA TRP A 78 10.12 20.42 4.28
C TRP A 78 11.20 21.18 5.07
N ARG A 79 12.46 21.13 4.61
CA ARG A 79 13.57 21.93 5.18
C ARG A 79 13.58 23.39 4.73
N GLY A 80 12.66 23.83 3.87
CA GLY A 80 12.60 25.20 3.34
C GLY A 80 13.79 25.55 2.42
N LEU A 81 14.43 24.56 1.81
CA LEU A 81 15.63 24.76 1.00
C LEU A 81 15.29 24.93 -0.49
N THR A 82 16.03 25.78 -1.19
CA THR A 82 15.97 25.88 -2.65
C THR A 82 16.94 24.89 -3.30
N GLN A 83 16.73 24.54 -4.56
CA GLN A 83 17.69 23.72 -5.30
C GLN A 83 19.04 24.46 -5.47
N MET A 84 19.00 25.77 -5.67
CA MET A 84 20.21 26.63 -5.73
C MET A 84 21.00 26.59 -4.42
N TYR A 85 20.32 26.52 -3.27
CA TYR A 85 21.00 26.35 -1.99
C TYR A 85 21.69 24.98 -1.89
N LEU A 86 21.04 23.91 -2.37
CA LEU A 86 21.67 22.59 -2.39
C LEU A 86 22.86 22.55 -3.33
N GLU A 87 22.74 23.12 -4.53
CA GLU A 87 23.85 23.26 -5.49
C GLU A 87 25.04 23.95 -4.84
N PHE A 88 24.83 25.08 -4.16
CA PHE A 88 25.91 25.77 -3.43
C PHE A 88 26.55 24.90 -2.33
N LYS A 89 25.77 24.00 -1.69
CA LYS A 89 26.27 23.15 -0.60
C LYS A 89 26.93 21.86 -1.06
N THR A 90 26.59 21.35 -2.23
CA THR A 90 27.00 20.02 -2.70
C THR A 90 27.78 20.03 -4.00
N ASP A 91 27.87 21.18 -4.68
CA ASP A 91 28.42 21.34 -6.03
C ASP A 91 27.68 20.51 -7.10
N ILE A 92 26.45 20.07 -6.79
CA ILE A 92 25.58 19.36 -7.72
C ILE A 92 24.71 20.39 -8.44
N GLY A 93 24.88 20.51 -9.76
CA GLY A 93 24.18 21.51 -10.56
C GLY A 93 22.66 21.50 -10.36
N GLN A 94 22.04 22.68 -10.28
CA GLN A 94 20.60 22.82 -10.02
C GLN A 94 19.73 22.09 -11.05
N GLY A 95 20.13 22.11 -12.33
CA GLY A 95 19.46 21.36 -13.39
C GLY A 95 19.45 19.85 -13.13
N TYR A 96 20.56 19.30 -12.64
CA TYR A 96 20.65 17.88 -12.29
C TYR A 96 19.81 17.53 -11.06
N LEU A 97 19.80 18.39 -10.03
CA LEU A 97 18.90 18.25 -8.89
C LEU A 97 17.42 18.25 -9.31
N SER A 98 17.05 19.11 -10.26
CA SER A 98 15.70 19.13 -10.84
C SER A 98 15.38 17.83 -11.56
N ASP A 99 16.32 17.27 -12.33
CA ASP A 99 16.12 15.99 -13.00
C ASP A 99 15.89 14.84 -12.00
N LEU A 100 16.71 14.77 -10.96
CA LEU A 100 16.54 13.79 -9.88
C LEU A 100 15.18 13.95 -9.19
N GLU A 101 14.79 15.19 -8.88
CA GLU A 101 13.52 15.47 -8.19
C GLU A 101 12.28 15.12 -9.01
N ASN A 102 12.39 15.09 -10.33
CA ASN A 102 11.31 14.74 -11.25
C ASN A 102 11.46 13.32 -11.84
N GLY A 103 12.42 12.52 -11.38
CA GLY A 103 12.63 11.15 -11.86
C GLY A 103 13.08 11.04 -13.32
N ARG A 104 13.73 12.07 -13.87
CA ARG A 104 14.32 12.05 -15.22
C ARG A 104 15.71 11.41 -15.25
N ARG A 105 16.31 11.16 -14.07
CA ARG A 105 17.63 10.57 -13.86
C ARG A 105 17.60 9.65 -12.65
#